data_AF-A0A5R9GWN6-F1
#
_entry.id   AF-A0A5R9GWN6-F1
#
_cell.length_a   1.000
_cell.length_b   1.000
_cell.length_c   1.000
_cell.angle_alpha   90.00
_cell.angle_beta   90.00
_cell.angle_gamma   90.00
#
_symmetry.space_group_name_H-M   'P 1'
#
loop_
_entity.id
_entity.type
_entity.pdbx_description
1 polymer ?
#
loop_
_entity_poly.entity_id
_entity_poly.type
_entity_poly.pdbx_seq_one_letter_code
_entity_poly.pdbx_strand_id
1 'polypeptide(L)'
;MSLKIIKPKTRPVQIEPWFFRYLTNNEIKVVSAILTYADMRDRSKNSFPSNRSIAFYCGYDLIEKGKTLEKYEALETEEEKKKFKEKLLKYAINTVKATKRALIEKGILQTVTSGKAGKQTTDHILDLEWKKEQYIKEHDEFFNEKELPTEEEKNDLALKQMEELVRLQKEGNISKESLAKRLQQLSSMVNAENINEEKIPVEDAEKVANHIMNSDKIQSQILSGKIANKESYQKSIINLIKKGEFVGAEEQYESLKNKEKEEIEAILEFSIEEQEKTLLYKKQILTFRELERKDDLFFSSYISSHGQIYNFLVTDKQIKYYLANQNFTKSSKEWINNYLNRSLEYLEKNKIKNKGEIMNVPVSTS
;
A
#
# COMPACT_ATOMS: atom_id res chain seq x y z
N MET A 1 7.18 -54.77 35.75
CA MET A 1 7.84 -53.61 36.38
C MET A 1 7.94 -52.50 35.34
N SER A 2 7.50 -51.30 35.68
CA SER A 2 7.49 -50.12 34.82
C SER A 2 8.89 -49.52 34.74
N LEU A 3 9.47 -49.49 33.54
CA LEU A 3 10.70 -48.74 33.27
C LEU A 3 10.36 -47.25 33.27
N LYS A 4 10.56 -46.61 34.42
CA LYS A 4 10.44 -45.17 34.61
C LYS A 4 11.58 -44.51 33.84
N ILE A 5 11.31 -44.09 32.61
CA ILE A 5 12.24 -43.29 31.82
C ILE A 5 12.32 -41.90 32.47
N ILE A 6 13.36 -41.68 33.28
CA ILE A 6 13.71 -40.35 33.77
C ILE A 6 14.42 -39.64 32.62
N LYS A 7 13.66 -38.91 31.79
CA LYS A 7 14.26 -37.93 30.87
C LYS A 7 14.78 -36.75 31.68
N PRO A 8 15.99 -36.24 31.41
CA PRO A 8 16.47 -35.01 32.05
C PRO A 8 15.53 -33.84 31.73
N LYS A 9 15.39 -32.94 32.70
CA LYS A 9 14.64 -31.68 32.67
C LYS A 9 15.25 -30.71 31.64
N THR A 10 15.10 -30.95 30.35
CA THR A 10 15.37 -29.91 29.35
C THR A 10 14.12 -29.04 29.25
N ARG A 11 14.27 -27.72 29.46
CA ARG A 11 13.18 -26.78 29.17
C ARG A 11 12.78 -27.04 27.70
N PRO A 12 11.49 -27.06 27.36
CA PRO A 12 11.08 -27.08 25.96
C PRO A 12 11.84 -25.99 25.21
N VAL A 13 12.28 -26.26 23.99
CA VAL A 13 12.80 -25.20 23.10
C VAL A 13 11.69 -24.15 23.03
N GLN A 14 11.88 -23.02 23.70
CA GLN A 14 10.90 -21.94 23.71
C GLN A 14 10.94 -21.32 22.33
N ILE A 15 9.95 -21.67 21.50
CA ILE A 15 9.75 -21.02 20.21
C ILE A 15 9.22 -19.63 20.54
N GLU A 16 10.02 -18.60 20.27
CA GLU A 16 9.62 -17.24 20.55
C GLU A 16 8.54 -16.79 19.55
N PRO A 17 7.53 -16.00 19.97
CA PRO A 17 6.39 -15.61 19.12
C PRO A 17 6.78 -14.99 17.77
N TRP A 18 7.91 -14.29 17.71
CA TRP A 18 8.40 -13.68 16.47
C TRP A 18 8.81 -14.70 15.40
N PHE A 19 9.15 -15.94 15.78
CA PHE A 19 9.53 -16.99 14.81
C PHE A 19 8.41 -17.21 13.80
N PHE A 20 7.15 -17.23 14.27
CA PHE A 20 5.98 -17.47 13.42
C PHE A 20 5.62 -16.27 12.53
N ARG A 21 6.08 -15.06 12.86
CA ARG A 21 5.88 -13.88 12.01
C ARG A 21 6.95 -13.75 10.92
N TYR A 22 8.18 -14.12 11.20
CA TYR A 22 9.33 -13.86 10.30
C TYR A 22 9.81 -15.06 9.50
N LEU A 23 9.55 -16.27 10.00
CA LEU A 23 10.00 -17.50 9.36
C LEU A 23 8.84 -18.21 8.68
N THR A 24 9.09 -18.66 7.46
CA THR A 24 8.21 -19.60 6.76
C THR A 24 8.22 -20.95 7.48
N ASN A 25 7.19 -21.78 7.22
CA ASN A 25 7.09 -23.11 7.81
C ASN A 25 8.35 -23.98 7.58
N ASN A 26 9.01 -23.85 6.42
CA ASN A 26 10.23 -24.60 6.12
C ASN A 26 11.43 -24.08 6.91
N GLU A 27 11.53 -22.76 7.09
CA GLU A 27 12.58 -22.13 7.91
C GLU A 27 12.42 -22.48 9.39
N ILE A 28 11.19 -22.43 9.92
CA ILE A 28 10.89 -22.86 11.28
C ILE A 28 11.35 -24.30 11.49
N LYS A 29 10.97 -25.22 10.59
CA LYS A 29 11.39 -26.63 10.67
C LYS A 29 12.91 -26.80 10.71
N VAL A 30 13.65 -26.05 9.88
CA VAL A 30 15.11 -26.11 9.83
C VAL A 30 15.75 -25.53 11.10
N VAL A 31 15.26 -24.38 11.59
CA VAL A 31 15.73 -23.77 12.84
C VAL A 31 15.46 -24.69 14.03
N SER A 32 14.24 -25.23 14.15
CA SER A 32 13.89 -26.21 15.18
C SER A 32 14.78 -27.46 15.10
N ALA A 33 15.04 -28.00 13.91
CA ALA A 33 15.94 -29.14 13.74
C ALA A 33 17.37 -28.85 14.20
N ILE A 34 17.89 -27.64 13.96
CA ILE A 34 19.21 -27.21 14.43
C ILE A 34 19.24 -27.12 15.96
N LEU A 35 18.22 -26.50 16.57
CA LEU A 35 18.08 -26.36 18.02
C LEU A 35 17.93 -27.72 18.72
N THR A 36 17.10 -28.61 18.17
CA THR A 36 16.92 -29.97 18.69
C THR A 36 18.20 -30.79 18.58
N TYR A 37 18.97 -30.65 17.50
CA TYR A 37 20.26 -31.33 17.39
C TYR A 37 21.26 -30.84 18.45
N ALA A 38 21.28 -29.53 18.73
CA ALA A 38 22.11 -28.96 19.78
C ALA A 38 21.72 -29.45 21.19
N ASP A 39 20.44 -29.73 21.42
CA ASP A 39 19.95 -30.28 22.70
C ASP A 39 20.20 -31.79 22.84
N MET A 40 20.16 -32.55 21.73
CA MET A 40 20.33 -34.00 21.73
C MET A 40 21.79 -34.47 21.80
N ARG A 41 22.74 -33.68 21.30
CA ARG A 41 24.15 -34.09 21.28
C ARG A 41 24.84 -33.65 22.58
N ASP A 42 25.59 -34.56 23.17
CA ASP A 42 26.47 -34.28 24.31
C ASP A 42 27.34 -33.04 23.99
N ARG A 43 27.27 -32.02 24.86
CA ARG A 43 27.83 -30.65 24.64
C ARG A 43 29.35 -30.62 24.46
N SER A 44 30.00 -31.78 24.50
CA SER A 44 31.43 -31.97 24.33
C SER A 44 31.94 -31.78 22.89
N LYS A 45 31.05 -31.77 21.88
CA LYS A 45 31.40 -31.44 20.48
C LYS A 45 30.41 -30.45 19.87
N ASN A 46 30.67 -29.16 20.05
CA ASN A 46 30.00 -28.04 19.37
C ASN A 46 30.24 -28.08 17.85
N SER A 47 29.59 -29.00 17.14
CA SER A 47 29.60 -29.01 15.68
C SER A 47 28.20 -28.81 15.13
N PHE A 48 28.07 -27.90 14.17
CA PHE A 48 26.81 -27.65 13.49
C PHE A 48 26.28 -28.93 12.78
N PRO A 49 24.96 -29.20 12.78
CA PRO A 49 24.42 -30.41 12.15
C PRO A 49 24.62 -30.39 10.62
N SER A 50 24.92 -31.58 10.09
CA SER A 50 25.01 -31.76 8.63
C SER A 50 23.65 -31.51 7.97
N ASN A 51 23.65 -31.11 6.69
CA ASN A 51 22.39 -30.90 5.94
C ASN A 51 21.54 -32.18 5.88
N ARG A 52 22.19 -33.35 5.88
CA ARG A 52 21.51 -34.65 5.93
C ARG A 52 20.81 -34.87 7.26
N SER A 53 21.47 -34.54 8.37
CA SER A 53 20.90 -34.64 9.72
C SER A 53 19.70 -33.70 9.89
N ILE A 54 19.81 -32.46 9.38
CA ILE A 54 18.68 -31.51 9.41
C ILE A 54 17.53 -32.01 8.56
N ALA A 55 17.79 -32.50 7.34
CA ALA A 55 16.76 -33.01 6.44
C ALA A 55 15.95 -34.16 7.08
N PHE A 56 16.65 -35.05 7.79
CA PHE A 56 16.05 -36.12 8.58
C PHE A 56 15.15 -35.58 9.71
N TYR A 57 15.64 -34.65 10.53
CA TYR A 57 14.82 -34.04 11.60
C TYR A 57 13.60 -33.27 11.07
N CYS A 58 13.72 -32.64 9.89
CA CYS A 58 12.60 -31.97 9.24
C CYS A 58 11.59 -32.94 8.60
N GLY A 59 11.91 -34.24 8.52
CA GLY A 59 11.07 -35.27 7.90
C GLY A 59 10.91 -35.10 6.39
N TYR A 60 11.86 -34.44 5.71
CA TYR A 60 11.76 -34.16 4.28
C TYR A 60 11.96 -35.39 3.39
N ASP A 61 12.51 -36.47 3.94
CA ASP A 61 12.72 -37.75 3.29
C ASP A 61 11.65 -38.81 3.65
N LEU A 62 10.64 -38.45 4.45
CA LEU A 62 9.57 -39.35 4.88
C LEU A 62 8.65 -39.73 3.71
N ILE A 63 8.36 -41.03 3.61
CA ILE A 63 7.42 -41.62 2.66
C ILE A 63 6.22 -42.12 3.47
N GLU A 64 5.41 -41.20 3.98
CA GLU A 64 4.33 -41.54 4.91
C GLU A 64 2.93 -41.45 4.27
N LYS A 65 2.64 -40.43 3.45
CA LYS A 65 1.30 -40.21 2.87
C LYS A 65 1.33 -39.47 1.52
N GLY A 66 0.27 -39.66 0.73
CA GLY A 66 0.01 -38.94 -0.52
C GLY A 66 0.84 -39.42 -1.71
N LYS A 67 1.01 -38.53 -2.70
CA LYS A 67 1.63 -38.84 -4.01
C LYS A 67 3.03 -39.45 -3.94
N THR A 68 3.78 -39.19 -2.87
CA THR A 68 5.14 -39.75 -2.69
C THR A 68 5.08 -41.22 -2.27
N LEU A 69 4.09 -41.61 -1.45
CA LEU A 69 3.86 -43.00 -1.06
C LEU A 69 3.33 -43.81 -2.24
N GLU A 70 2.33 -43.28 -2.95
CA GLU A 70 1.78 -43.92 -4.17
C GLU A 70 2.87 -44.22 -5.20
N LYS A 71 3.78 -43.26 -5.43
CA LYS A 71 4.92 -43.43 -6.34
C LYS A 71 5.96 -44.43 -5.85
N TYR A 72 6.08 -44.62 -4.54
CA TYR A 72 7.03 -45.56 -3.95
C TYR A 72 6.48 -46.99 -3.98
N GLU A 73 5.19 -47.16 -3.69
CA GLU A 73 4.50 -48.46 -3.73
C GLU A 73 4.34 -48.99 -5.16
N ALA A 74 4.24 -48.10 -6.15
CA ALA A 74 4.19 -48.47 -7.58
C ALA A 74 5.53 -48.99 -8.15
N LEU A 75 6.63 -48.97 -7.39
CA LEU A 75 7.93 -49.49 -7.83
C LEU A 75 8.02 -50.99 -7.58
N GLU A 76 8.34 -51.77 -8.61
CA GLU A 76 8.32 -53.23 -8.55
C GLU A 76 9.59 -53.82 -7.94
N THR A 77 10.75 -53.19 -8.19
CA THR A 77 12.04 -53.73 -7.74
C THR A 77 12.61 -53.01 -6.52
N GLU A 78 13.34 -53.73 -5.67
CA GLU A 78 14.06 -53.14 -4.53
C GLU A 78 15.17 -52.18 -4.97
N GLU A 79 15.77 -52.40 -6.15
CA GLU A 79 16.77 -51.52 -6.76
C GLU A 79 16.18 -50.14 -7.10
N GLU A 80 14.97 -50.10 -7.65
CA GLU A 80 14.24 -48.86 -7.97
C GLU A 80 13.79 -48.13 -6.70
N LYS A 81 13.28 -48.85 -5.71
CA LYS A 81 12.93 -48.28 -4.40
C LYS A 81 14.13 -47.65 -3.71
N LYS A 82 15.31 -48.27 -3.79
CA LYS A 82 16.57 -47.72 -3.28
C LYS A 82 16.97 -46.43 -3.99
N LYS A 83 16.95 -46.42 -5.33
CA LYS A 83 17.22 -45.21 -6.14
C LYS A 83 16.23 -44.07 -5.83
N PHE A 84 14.96 -44.41 -5.61
CA PHE A 84 13.93 -43.44 -5.26
C PHE A 84 14.19 -42.78 -3.89
N LYS A 85 14.52 -43.58 -2.87
CA LYS A 85 14.93 -43.08 -1.54
C LYS A 85 16.15 -42.18 -1.62
N GLU A 86 17.16 -42.56 -2.40
CA GLU A 86 18.36 -41.72 -2.61
C GLU A 86 18.02 -40.39 -3.29
N LYS A 87 17.13 -40.40 -4.28
CA LYS A 87 16.65 -39.19 -4.96
C LYS A 87 15.90 -38.26 -4.00
N LEU A 88 15.01 -38.81 -3.16
CA LEU A 88 14.30 -38.06 -2.13
C LEU A 88 15.26 -37.43 -1.12
N LEU A 89 16.21 -38.22 -0.62
CA LEU A 89 17.21 -37.72 0.32
C LEU A 89 18.05 -36.59 -0.30
N LYS A 90 18.44 -36.71 -1.58
CA LYS A 90 19.18 -35.66 -2.29
C LYS A 90 18.35 -34.37 -2.42
N TYR A 91 17.06 -34.50 -2.75
CA TYR A 91 16.14 -33.37 -2.80
C TYR A 91 16.01 -32.70 -1.42
N ALA A 92 15.77 -33.50 -0.37
CA ALA A 92 15.66 -33.04 1.00
C ALA A 92 16.91 -32.26 1.47
N ILE A 93 18.10 -32.77 1.16
CA ILE A 93 19.38 -32.08 1.44
C ILE A 93 19.46 -30.74 0.70
N ASN A 94 19.01 -30.68 -0.55
CA ASN A 94 19.01 -29.45 -1.34
C ASN A 94 18.00 -28.42 -0.80
N THR A 95 16.83 -28.87 -0.35
CA THR A 95 15.86 -28.01 0.35
C THR A 95 16.49 -27.38 1.58
N VAL A 96 17.15 -28.17 2.43
CA VAL A 96 17.87 -27.64 3.60
C VAL A 96 18.95 -26.62 3.21
N LYS A 97 19.72 -26.88 2.15
CA LYS A 97 20.73 -25.92 1.66
C LYS A 97 20.10 -24.60 1.23
N ALA A 98 18.99 -24.65 0.49
CA ALA A 98 18.27 -23.46 0.06
C ALA A 98 17.72 -22.67 1.26
N THR A 99 17.10 -23.36 2.21
CA THR A 99 16.58 -22.74 3.43
C THR A 99 17.69 -22.12 4.28
N LYS A 100 18.85 -22.76 4.40
CA LYS A 100 20.01 -22.17 5.09
C LYS A 100 20.47 -20.87 4.43
N ARG A 101 20.51 -20.80 3.10
CA ARG A 101 20.84 -19.54 2.39
C ARG A 101 19.84 -18.43 2.70
N ALA A 102 18.54 -18.75 2.70
CA ALA A 102 17.51 -17.78 3.09
C ALA A 102 17.68 -17.31 4.54
N LEU A 103 18.02 -18.21 5.47
CA LEU A 103 18.31 -17.85 6.86
C LEU A 103 19.57 -16.97 7.01
N ILE A 104 20.57 -17.13 6.13
CA ILE A 104 21.75 -16.26 6.06
C ILE A 104 21.37 -14.87 5.55
N GLU A 105 20.59 -14.79 4.47
CA GLU A 105 20.08 -13.52 3.92
C GLU A 105 19.24 -12.76 4.96
N LYS A 106 18.46 -13.49 5.77
CA LYS A 106 17.71 -12.91 6.89
C LYS A 106 18.58 -12.53 8.09
N GLY A 107 19.86 -12.91 8.12
CA GLY A 107 20.78 -12.65 9.24
C GLY A 107 20.53 -13.50 10.49
N ILE A 108 19.71 -14.56 10.39
CA ILE A 108 19.44 -15.52 11.47
C ILE A 108 20.57 -16.54 11.59
N LEU A 109 21.15 -16.91 10.45
CA LEU A 109 22.29 -17.80 10.37
C LEU A 109 23.51 -17.01 9.91
N GLN A 110 24.48 -16.82 10.78
CA GLN A 110 25.73 -16.15 10.44
C GLN A 110 26.76 -17.17 9.99
N THR A 111 27.50 -16.82 8.94
CA THR A 111 28.59 -17.63 8.42
C THR A 111 29.90 -17.00 8.85
N VAL A 112 30.63 -17.65 9.76
CA VAL A 112 31.94 -17.18 10.22
C VAL A 112 33.01 -18.00 9.53
N THR A 113 33.72 -17.37 8.60
CA THR A 113 34.90 -17.96 7.96
C THR A 113 36.15 -17.62 8.76
N SER A 114 36.84 -18.63 9.27
CA SER A 114 38.08 -18.50 10.01
C SER A 114 39.23 -19.20 9.26
N GLY A 115 40.43 -18.62 9.30
CA GLY A 115 41.65 -19.20 8.70
C GLY A 115 42.21 -18.47 7.47
N LYS A 116 43.39 -18.89 7.03
CA LYS A 116 44.10 -18.33 5.86
C LYS A 116 43.55 -18.93 4.56
N ALA A 117 43.61 -18.16 3.47
CA ALA A 117 43.19 -18.61 2.14
C ALA A 117 43.76 -20.00 1.80
N GLY A 118 42.90 -20.95 1.41
CA GLY A 118 43.24 -22.35 1.15
C GLY A 118 43.06 -23.33 2.33
N LYS A 119 42.94 -22.83 3.57
CA LYS A 119 42.60 -23.61 4.78
C LYS A 119 41.57 -22.87 5.64
N GLN A 120 40.47 -22.44 5.00
CA GLN A 120 39.38 -21.77 5.70
C GLN A 120 38.39 -22.80 6.25
N THR A 121 38.02 -22.65 7.51
CA THR A 121 36.89 -23.33 8.13
C THR A 121 35.68 -22.39 8.12
N THR A 122 34.52 -22.92 7.79
CA THR A 122 33.27 -22.15 7.73
C THR A 122 32.33 -22.64 8.82
N ASP A 123 32.27 -21.88 9.91
CA ASP A 123 31.36 -22.15 11.01
C ASP A 123 30.03 -21.42 10.80
N HIS A 124 28.96 -22.00 11.34
CA HIS A 124 27.62 -21.43 11.25
C HIS A 124 27.13 -21.15 12.67
N ILE A 125 26.69 -19.92 12.91
CA ILE A 125 26.17 -19.46 14.19
C ILE A 125 24.69 -19.13 14.01
N LEU A 126 23.84 -19.73 14.82
CA LEU A 126 22.42 -19.39 14.86
C LEU A 126 22.22 -18.29 15.90
N ASP A 127 21.98 -17.05 15.45
CA ASP A 127 21.86 -15.87 16.30
C ASP A 127 20.41 -15.42 16.39
N LEU A 128 19.71 -15.97 17.39
CA LEU A 128 18.29 -15.69 17.64
C LEU A 128 18.11 -14.44 18.50
N GLU A 129 19.08 -14.11 19.34
CA GLU A 129 19.01 -12.97 20.27
C GLU A 129 19.11 -11.65 19.52
N TRP A 130 20.06 -11.52 18.58
CA TRP A 130 20.14 -10.33 17.75
C TRP A 130 18.83 -10.06 17.00
N LYS A 131 18.18 -11.11 16.49
CA LYS A 131 16.89 -10.94 15.80
C LYS A 131 15.74 -10.63 16.72
N LYS A 132 15.72 -11.17 17.93
CA LYS A 132 14.77 -10.76 18.96
C LYS A 132 14.93 -9.26 19.28
N GLU A 133 16.17 -8.78 19.41
CA GLU A 133 16.45 -7.35 19.63
C GLU A 133 16.00 -6.48 18.45
N GLN A 134 16.25 -6.90 17.21
CA GLN A 134 15.74 -6.17 16.03
C GLN A 134 14.20 -6.16 16.02
N TYR A 135 13.56 -7.29 16.32
CA TYR A 135 12.11 -7.39 16.37
C TYR A 135 11.51 -6.45 17.43
N ILE A 136 12.06 -6.45 18.64
CA ILE A 136 11.62 -5.55 19.71
C ILE A 136 11.84 -4.09 19.32
N LYS A 137 12.95 -3.74 18.65
CA LYS A 137 13.17 -2.38 18.13
C LYS A 137 12.19 -1.97 17.03
N GLU A 138 11.93 -2.87 16.08
CA GLU A 138 11.00 -2.64 14.96
C GLU A 138 9.55 -2.54 15.45
N HIS A 139 9.21 -3.20 16.55
CA HIS A 139 7.83 -3.35 17.06
C HIS A 139 7.68 -2.79 18.48
N ASP A 140 8.56 -1.88 18.88
CA ASP A 140 8.64 -1.31 20.24
C ASP A 140 7.30 -0.69 20.70
N GLU A 141 6.56 -0.12 19.73
CA GLU A 141 5.21 0.43 19.90
C GLU A 141 4.16 -0.58 20.41
N PHE A 142 4.38 -1.88 20.24
CA PHE A 142 3.47 -2.94 20.70
C PHE A 142 3.84 -3.49 22.08
N PHE A 143 5.07 -3.22 22.55
CA PHE A 143 5.60 -3.78 23.80
C PHE A 143 5.71 -2.73 24.91
N ASN A 144 5.85 -1.45 24.55
CA ASN A 144 5.90 -0.34 25.47
C ASN A 144 4.79 0.66 25.12
N GLU A 145 4.01 1.10 26.12
CA GLU A 145 3.15 2.26 25.98
C GLU A 145 4.03 3.48 25.71
N LYS A 146 4.17 3.86 24.45
CA LYS A 146 4.69 5.18 24.11
C LYS A 146 3.57 6.17 24.35
N GLU A 147 3.79 7.11 25.27
CA GLU A 147 3.10 8.40 25.17
C GLU A 147 3.30 8.89 23.74
N LEU A 148 2.20 9.23 23.06
CA LEU A 148 2.25 9.72 21.70
C LEU A 148 3.18 10.94 21.70
N PRO A 149 4.33 10.89 20.99
CA PRO A 149 5.27 12.00 21.01
C PRO A 149 4.55 13.24 20.53
N THR A 150 4.75 14.35 21.24
CA THR A 150 4.20 15.64 20.83
C THR A 150 4.78 16.04 19.47
N GLU A 151 4.09 16.88 18.72
CA GLU A 151 4.54 17.33 17.41
C GLU A 151 5.93 18.01 17.47
N GLU A 152 6.27 18.65 18.58
CA GLU A 152 7.62 19.21 18.79
C GLU A 152 8.70 18.11 18.88
N GLU A 153 8.45 17.01 19.57
CA GLU A 153 9.43 15.92 19.74
C GLU A 153 9.65 15.12 18.44
N LYS A 154 8.62 14.96 17.62
CA LYS A 154 8.74 14.34 16.28
C LYS A 154 9.56 15.21 15.33
N ASN A 155 9.32 16.52 15.34
CA ASN A 155 10.05 17.48 14.51
C ASN A 155 11.53 17.56 14.92
N ASP A 156 11.83 17.54 16.22
CA ASP A 156 13.20 17.52 16.74
C ASP A 156 13.97 16.25 16.34
N LEU A 157 13.31 15.09 16.32
CA LEU A 157 13.93 13.84 15.89
C LEU A 157 14.23 13.86 14.39
N ALA A 158 13.31 14.37 13.57
CA ALA A 158 13.50 14.51 12.14
C ALA A 158 14.63 15.49 11.80
N LEU A 159 14.74 16.61 12.53
CA LEU A 159 15.83 17.57 12.42
C LEU A 159 17.18 16.94 12.71
N LYS A 160 17.32 16.19 13.82
CA LYS A 160 18.58 15.48 14.15
C LYS A 160 18.99 14.47 13.10
N GLN A 161 18.03 13.71 12.56
CA GLN A 161 18.32 12.75 11.49
C GLN A 161 18.69 13.43 10.16
N MET A 162 18.10 14.59 9.86
CA MET A 162 18.45 15.40 8.69
C MET A 162 19.87 15.99 8.82
N GLU A 163 20.26 16.48 9.99
CA GLU A 163 21.62 16.94 10.28
C GLU A 163 22.66 15.82 10.10
N GLU A 164 22.33 14.61 10.54
CA GLU A 164 23.22 13.46 10.38
C GLU A 164 23.35 13.02 8.90
N LEU A 165 22.28 13.09 8.11
CA LEU A 165 22.37 12.86 6.66
C LEU A 165 23.22 13.92 5.95
N VAL A 166 23.09 15.19 6.34
CA VAL A 166 23.93 16.27 5.80
C VAL A 166 25.39 16.03 6.16
N ARG A 167 25.68 15.57 7.38
CA ARG A 167 27.04 15.18 7.79
C ARG A 167 27.58 14.02 6.94
N LEU A 168 26.82 12.93 6.82
CA LEU A 168 27.21 11.74 6.04
C LEU A 168 27.40 12.06 4.55
N GLN A 169 26.61 12.98 3.98
CA GLN A 169 26.78 13.48 2.62
C GLN A 169 28.06 14.30 2.47
N LYS A 170 28.35 15.21 3.40
CA LYS A 170 29.59 16.00 3.40
C LYS A 170 30.84 15.13 3.55
N GLU A 171 30.75 14.07 4.34
CA GLU A 171 31.83 13.10 4.55
C GLU A 171 31.95 12.08 3.39
N GLY A 172 31.02 12.05 2.43
CA GLY A 172 31.02 11.10 1.32
C GLY A 172 30.68 9.66 1.69
N ASN A 173 30.21 9.43 2.93
CA ASN A 173 29.92 8.12 3.51
C ASN A 173 28.51 7.60 3.17
N ILE A 174 27.83 8.21 2.20
CA ILE A 174 26.50 7.81 1.75
C ILE A 174 26.38 7.91 0.23
N SER A 175 25.84 6.86 -0.41
CA SER A 175 25.58 6.86 -1.85
C SER A 175 24.35 7.73 -2.18
N LYS A 176 24.31 8.30 -3.38
CA LYS A 176 23.19 9.16 -3.84
C LYS A 176 21.83 8.45 -3.75
N GLU A 177 21.79 7.16 -4.02
CA GLU A 177 20.56 6.36 -3.96
C GLU A 177 20.12 6.07 -2.51
N SER A 178 21.07 5.84 -1.61
CA SER A 178 20.80 5.64 -0.17
C SER A 178 20.35 6.96 0.48
N LEU A 179 20.96 8.08 0.08
CA LEU A 179 20.57 9.42 0.51
C LEU A 179 19.14 9.74 0.05
N ALA A 180 18.80 9.46 -1.22
CA ALA A 180 17.46 9.69 -1.75
C ALA A 180 16.39 8.88 -1.00
N LYS A 181 16.64 7.59 -0.73
CA LYS A 181 15.72 6.73 0.04
C LYS A 181 15.55 7.24 1.47
N ARG A 182 16.62 7.66 2.14
CA ARG A 182 16.54 8.17 3.52
C ARG A 182 15.91 9.56 3.62
N LEU A 183 16.14 10.44 2.64
CA LEU A 183 15.42 11.72 2.53
C LEU A 183 13.93 11.52 2.27
N GLN A 184 13.58 10.52 1.46
CA GLN A 184 12.18 10.14 1.23
C GLN A 184 11.53 9.60 2.51
N GLN A 185 12.26 8.81 3.29
CA GLN A 185 11.80 8.32 4.61
C GLN A 185 11.64 9.46 5.63
N LEU A 186 12.59 10.39 5.69
CA LEU A 186 12.47 11.58 6.54
C LEU A 186 11.33 12.49 6.11
N SER A 187 11.15 12.68 4.81
CA SER A 187 9.99 13.41 4.28
C SER A 187 8.70 12.72 4.69
N SER A 188 8.62 11.39 4.67
CA SER A 188 7.44 10.68 5.17
C SER A 188 7.26 10.75 6.68
N MET A 189 8.34 10.92 7.47
CA MET A 189 8.27 11.09 8.93
C MET A 189 7.83 12.51 9.32
N VAL A 190 8.33 13.54 8.63
CA VAL A 190 7.88 14.94 8.80
C VAL A 190 6.46 15.13 8.25
N ASN A 191 6.12 14.42 7.18
CA ASN A 191 4.78 14.41 6.60
C ASN A 191 3.90 13.29 7.19
N ALA A 192 4.23 12.72 8.35
CA ALA A 192 3.46 11.63 8.95
C ALA A 192 2.08 12.06 9.44
N GLU A 193 1.80 13.37 9.54
CA GLU A 193 0.42 13.89 9.65
C GLU A 193 -0.39 13.74 8.35
N ASN A 194 0.22 13.36 7.23
CA ASN A 194 -0.46 13.10 5.94
C ASN A 194 -0.47 11.62 5.51
N ILE A 195 -0.04 10.68 6.37
CA ILE A 195 -0.13 9.22 6.07
C ILE A 195 -1.28 8.57 6.86
N ASN A 196 -2.36 9.32 7.02
CA ASN A 196 -3.71 8.81 7.28
C ASN A 196 -4.73 9.45 6.33
N GLU A 197 -4.32 9.75 5.10
CA GLU A 197 -5.29 9.90 4.03
C GLU A 197 -5.56 8.52 3.44
N GLU A 198 -6.75 7.99 3.71
CA GLU A 198 -7.39 7.10 2.76
C GLU A 198 -7.29 7.74 1.36
N LYS A 199 -6.33 7.31 0.53
CA LYS A 199 -6.10 7.88 -0.81
C LYS A 199 -7.36 7.87 -1.67
N ILE A 200 -8.30 7.00 -1.34
CA ILE A 200 -9.69 7.01 -1.82
C ILE A 200 -10.57 6.83 -0.57
N PRO A 201 -11.43 7.82 -0.24
CA PRO A 201 -12.39 7.67 0.85
C PRO A 201 -13.20 6.38 0.70
N VAL A 202 -13.44 5.65 1.79
CA VAL A 202 -14.17 4.36 1.75
C VAL A 202 -15.55 4.47 1.09
N GLU A 203 -16.20 5.64 1.23
CA GLU A 203 -17.48 5.98 0.60
C GLU A 203 -17.41 6.13 -0.93
N ASP A 204 -16.23 6.43 -1.48
CA ASP A 204 -16.00 6.58 -2.91
C ASP A 204 -15.52 5.30 -3.58
N ALA A 205 -15.15 4.27 -2.82
CA ALA A 205 -14.67 3.00 -3.34
C ALA A 205 -15.66 2.34 -4.34
N GLU A 206 -16.96 2.49 -4.10
CA GLU A 206 -18.00 1.98 -5.01
C GLU A 206 -18.08 2.78 -6.31
N LYS A 207 -17.94 4.12 -6.25
CA LYS A 207 -17.91 4.99 -7.43
C LYS A 207 -16.68 4.71 -8.29
N VAL A 208 -15.51 4.55 -7.66
CA VAL A 208 -14.27 4.20 -8.37
C VAL A 208 -14.38 2.82 -9.00
N ALA A 209 -14.93 1.83 -8.29
CA ALA A 209 -15.20 0.52 -8.87
C ALA A 209 -16.13 0.61 -10.08
N ASN A 210 -17.20 1.40 -10.01
CA ASN A 210 -18.12 1.62 -11.13
C ASN A 210 -17.43 2.28 -12.33
N HIS A 211 -16.57 3.27 -12.08
CA HIS A 211 -15.76 3.92 -13.11
C HIS A 211 -14.86 2.90 -13.82
N ILE A 212 -14.14 2.07 -13.06
CA ILE A 212 -13.28 0.99 -13.59
C ILE A 212 -14.10 -0.01 -14.42
N MET A 213 -15.26 -0.41 -13.91
CA MET A 213 -16.16 -1.34 -14.59
C MET A 213 -16.62 -0.81 -15.95
N ASN A 214 -16.76 0.50 -16.11
CA ASN A 214 -17.19 1.16 -17.34
C ASN A 214 -16.05 1.48 -18.32
N SER A 215 -14.79 1.14 -17.99
CA SER A 215 -13.67 1.30 -18.93
C SER A 215 -13.78 0.34 -20.11
N ASP A 216 -13.35 0.76 -21.30
CA ASP A 216 -13.38 -0.06 -22.53
C ASP A 216 -12.69 -1.41 -22.37
N LYS A 217 -11.60 -1.43 -21.59
CA LYS A 217 -10.84 -2.65 -21.27
C LYS A 217 -11.67 -3.65 -20.48
N ILE A 218 -12.47 -3.21 -19.52
CA ILE A 218 -13.32 -4.11 -18.71
C ILE A 218 -14.59 -4.46 -19.47
N GLN A 219 -15.21 -3.50 -20.16
CA GLN A 219 -16.38 -3.74 -21.01
C GLN A 219 -16.10 -4.78 -22.10
N SER A 220 -14.95 -4.69 -22.80
CA SER A 220 -14.55 -5.69 -23.79
C SER A 220 -14.30 -7.09 -23.17
N GLN A 221 -13.82 -7.16 -21.93
CA GLN A 221 -13.65 -8.42 -21.20
C GLN A 221 -14.99 -9.02 -20.73
N ILE A 222 -15.98 -8.19 -20.41
CA ILE A 222 -17.35 -8.62 -20.13
C ILE A 222 -18.00 -9.15 -21.41
N LEU A 223 -17.92 -8.39 -22.51
CA LEU A 223 -18.51 -8.77 -23.81
C LEU A 223 -17.89 -10.04 -24.40
N SER A 224 -16.59 -10.26 -24.20
CA SER A 224 -15.90 -11.49 -24.62
C SER A 224 -16.13 -12.69 -23.68
N GLY A 225 -16.88 -12.51 -22.59
CA GLY A 225 -17.18 -13.58 -21.61
C GLY A 225 -16.02 -13.94 -20.69
N LYS A 226 -14.89 -13.21 -20.74
CA LYS A 226 -13.75 -13.40 -19.84
C LYS A 226 -14.10 -13.04 -18.39
N ILE A 227 -15.00 -12.07 -18.21
CA ILE A 227 -15.63 -11.76 -16.92
C ILE A 227 -17.07 -12.26 -16.98
N ALA A 228 -17.30 -13.46 -16.46
CA ALA A 228 -18.62 -14.10 -16.51
C ALA A 228 -19.62 -13.52 -15.50
N ASN A 229 -19.15 -13.05 -14.34
CA ASN A 229 -20.00 -12.50 -13.29
C ASN A 229 -19.59 -11.05 -12.96
N LYS A 230 -20.33 -10.09 -13.55
CA LYS A 230 -20.11 -8.65 -13.41
C LYS A 230 -20.20 -8.19 -11.96
N GLU A 231 -21.20 -8.65 -11.21
CA GLU A 231 -21.46 -8.23 -9.84
C GLU A 231 -20.39 -8.73 -8.86
N SER A 232 -19.99 -10.00 -8.98
CA SER A 232 -18.91 -10.55 -8.15
C SER A 232 -17.58 -9.87 -8.45
N TYR A 233 -17.30 -9.56 -9.72
CA TYR A 233 -16.08 -8.87 -10.11
C TYR A 233 -16.03 -7.43 -9.56
N GLN A 234 -17.13 -6.69 -9.67
CA GLN A 234 -17.29 -5.36 -9.09
C GLN A 234 -17.10 -5.38 -7.56
N LYS A 235 -17.74 -6.32 -6.84
CA LYS A 235 -17.55 -6.49 -5.39
C LYS A 235 -16.10 -6.79 -5.01
N SER A 236 -15.40 -7.57 -5.84
CA SER A 236 -13.97 -7.84 -5.64
C SER A 236 -13.13 -6.57 -5.76
N ILE A 237 -13.41 -5.72 -6.76
CA ILE A 237 -12.71 -4.44 -6.94
C ILE A 237 -12.96 -3.53 -5.72
N ILE A 238 -14.21 -3.40 -5.28
CA ILE A 238 -14.58 -2.59 -4.10
C ILE A 238 -13.78 -3.04 -2.87
N ASN A 239 -13.73 -4.35 -2.61
CA ASN A 239 -12.99 -4.89 -1.47
C ASN A 239 -11.49 -4.64 -1.55
N LEU A 240 -10.90 -4.73 -2.75
CA LEU A 240 -9.48 -4.45 -2.97
C LEU A 240 -9.17 -2.95 -2.80
N ILE A 241 -10.05 -2.05 -3.27
CA ILE A 241 -9.91 -0.60 -3.08
C ILE A 241 -9.97 -0.26 -1.59
N LYS A 242 -10.97 -0.78 -0.86
CA LYS A 242 -11.12 -0.56 0.59
C LYS A 242 -9.93 -1.04 1.42
N LYS A 243 -9.18 -2.03 0.91
CA LYS A 243 -7.97 -2.55 1.55
C LYS A 243 -6.67 -1.87 1.08
N GLY A 244 -6.75 -0.96 0.11
CA GLY A 244 -5.57 -0.36 -0.53
C GLY A 244 -4.76 -1.31 -1.41
N GLU A 245 -5.34 -2.45 -1.80
CA GLU A 245 -4.67 -3.53 -2.55
C GLU A 245 -4.92 -3.46 -4.07
N PHE A 246 -5.81 -2.56 -4.52
CA PHE A 246 -6.12 -2.41 -5.93
C PHE A 246 -5.08 -1.54 -6.66
N VAL A 247 -4.27 -2.17 -7.51
CA VAL A 247 -3.23 -1.48 -8.29
C VAL A 247 -3.87 -0.54 -9.31
N GLY A 248 -3.48 0.73 -9.29
CA GLY A 248 -3.99 1.77 -10.19
C GLY A 248 -5.29 2.43 -9.71
N ALA A 249 -5.76 2.17 -8.48
CA ALA A 249 -6.97 2.80 -7.95
C ALA A 249 -6.89 4.33 -7.94
N GLU A 250 -5.73 4.90 -7.58
CA GLU A 250 -5.50 6.35 -7.52
C GLU A 250 -5.64 7.01 -8.88
N GLU A 251 -5.02 6.45 -9.92
CA GLU A 251 -5.12 6.98 -11.28
C GLU A 251 -6.59 6.98 -11.76
N GLN A 252 -7.33 5.92 -11.42
CA GLN A 252 -8.76 5.83 -11.73
C GLN A 252 -9.60 6.81 -10.92
N TYR A 253 -9.21 7.11 -9.69
CA TYR A 253 -9.87 8.11 -8.85
C TYR A 253 -9.61 9.54 -9.36
N GLU A 254 -8.39 9.87 -9.76
CA GLU A 254 -8.08 11.16 -10.41
C GLU A 254 -8.83 11.32 -11.74
N SER A 255 -8.86 10.27 -12.56
CA SER A 255 -9.66 10.23 -13.80
C SER A 255 -11.15 10.48 -13.52
N LEU A 256 -11.70 9.82 -12.49
CA LEU A 256 -13.08 10.03 -12.07
C LEU A 256 -13.34 11.47 -11.63
N LYS A 257 -12.46 12.07 -10.82
CA LYS A 257 -12.59 13.48 -10.39
C LYS A 257 -12.59 14.45 -11.57
N ASN A 258 -11.76 14.21 -12.59
CA ASN A 258 -11.74 15.05 -13.78
C ASN A 258 -13.03 14.90 -14.60
N LYS A 259 -13.51 13.67 -14.77
CA LYS A 259 -14.79 13.41 -15.42
C LYS A 259 -15.95 14.09 -14.70
N GLU A 260 -15.98 14.05 -13.36
CA GLU A 260 -17.01 14.72 -12.56
C GLU A 260 -16.94 16.26 -12.72
N LYS A 261 -15.75 16.85 -12.89
CA LYS A 261 -15.63 18.29 -13.18
C LYS A 261 -16.26 18.66 -14.53
N GLU A 262 -16.05 17.85 -15.56
CA GLU A 262 -16.68 18.04 -16.88
C GLU A 262 -18.19 17.87 -16.79
N GLU A 263 -18.66 16.88 -16.02
CA GLU A 263 -20.09 16.64 -15.79
C GLU A 263 -20.74 17.80 -15.03
N ILE A 264 -20.07 18.37 -14.01
CA ILE A 264 -20.54 19.57 -13.30
C ILE A 264 -20.70 20.73 -14.27
N GLU A 265 -19.72 20.99 -15.13
CA GLU A 265 -19.77 22.07 -16.10
C GLU A 265 -20.93 21.90 -17.08
N ALA A 266 -21.11 20.69 -17.63
CA ALA A 266 -22.21 20.37 -18.54
C ALA A 266 -23.59 20.51 -17.88
N ILE A 267 -23.74 20.05 -16.63
CA ILE A 267 -25.00 20.19 -15.87
C ILE A 267 -25.33 21.67 -15.65
N LEU A 268 -24.34 22.47 -15.27
CA LEU A 268 -24.52 23.90 -15.04
C LEU A 268 -24.89 24.64 -16.33
N GLU A 269 -24.19 24.36 -17.43
CA GLU A 269 -24.46 24.97 -18.73
C GLU A 269 -25.88 24.65 -19.19
N PHE A 270 -26.26 23.37 -19.19
CA PHE A 270 -27.61 22.93 -19.56
C PHE A 270 -28.69 23.56 -18.66
N SER A 271 -28.45 23.59 -17.34
CA SER A 271 -29.45 24.11 -16.40
C SER A 271 -29.66 25.62 -16.55
N ILE A 272 -28.58 26.37 -16.79
CA ILE A 272 -28.65 27.82 -17.05
C ILE A 272 -29.31 28.08 -18.40
N GLU A 273 -28.98 27.31 -19.44
CA GLU A 273 -29.60 27.47 -20.76
C GLU A 273 -31.12 27.25 -20.70
N GLU A 274 -31.58 26.22 -19.98
CA GLU A 274 -33.00 25.89 -19.89
C GLU A 274 -33.77 26.80 -18.93
N GLN A 275 -33.22 27.10 -17.75
CA GLN A 275 -33.95 27.78 -16.68
C GLN A 275 -33.68 29.30 -16.63
N GLU A 276 -32.53 29.74 -17.13
CA GLU A 276 -32.08 31.13 -17.11
C GLU A 276 -31.77 31.65 -18.52
N LYS A 277 -32.42 31.08 -19.55
CA LYS A 277 -32.21 31.43 -20.97
C LYS A 277 -32.14 32.93 -21.27
N THR A 278 -32.92 33.72 -20.52
CA THR A 278 -32.94 35.18 -20.67
C THR A 278 -32.80 35.89 -19.33
N LEU A 279 -32.00 36.96 -19.30
CA LEU A 279 -31.75 37.77 -18.11
C LEU A 279 -32.07 39.25 -18.38
N LEU A 280 -32.85 39.89 -17.50
CA LEU A 280 -33.10 41.32 -17.56
C LEU A 280 -31.96 42.09 -16.87
N TYR A 281 -31.20 42.88 -17.62
CA TYR A 281 -30.08 43.67 -17.10
C TYR A 281 -30.09 45.08 -17.70
N LYS A 282 -29.96 46.13 -16.87
CA LYS A 282 -29.93 47.54 -17.33
C LYS A 282 -31.01 47.89 -18.37
N LYS A 283 -32.25 47.44 -18.16
CA LYS A 283 -33.42 47.66 -19.05
C LYS A 283 -33.34 46.98 -20.44
N GLN A 284 -32.43 46.04 -20.65
CA GLN A 284 -32.37 45.19 -21.85
C GLN A 284 -32.48 43.70 -21.47
N ILE A 285 -33.04 42.90 -22.38
CA ILE A 285 -33.05 41.44 -22.26
C ILE A 285 -31.77 40.91 -22.89
N LEU A 286 -31.02 40.14 -22.11
CA LEU A 286 -29.86 39.41 -22.57
C LEU A 286 -30.24 37.94 -22.76
N THR A 287 -29.65 37.29 -23.77
CA THR A 287 -29.88 35.85 -24.04
C THR A 287 -28.62 35.08 -23.69
N PHE A 288 -28.78 33.94 -23.02
CA PHE A 288 -27.66 33.06 -22.66
C PHE A 288 -26.90 32.65 -23.93
N ARG A 289 -25.58 32.59 -23.81
CA ARG A 289 -24.67 32.22 -24.89
C ARG A 289 -23.87 30.98 -24.55
N GLU A 290 -23.12 31.02 -23.45
CA GLU A 290 -22.21 29.95 -23.05
C GLU A 290 -21.86 30.07 -21.57
N LEU A 291 -21.39 28.97 -20.98
CA LEU A 291 -20.76 28.94 -19.67
C LEU A 291 -19.24 28.88 -19.85
N GLU A 292 -18.51 29.77 -19.19
CA GLU A 292 -17.05 29.75 -19.18
C GLU A 292 -16.52 29.39 -17.79
N ARG A 293 -15.56 28.47 -17.73
CA ARG A 293 -14.80 28.18 -16.51
C ARG A 293 -13.47 28.94 -16.50
N LYS A 294 -13.23 29.76 -15.47
CA LYS A 294 -11.98 30.52 -15.26
C LYS A 294 -11.60 30.55 -13.79
N ASP A 295 -10.32 30.32 -13.48
CA ASP A 295 -9.79 30.31 -12.11
C ASP A 295 -10.65 29.48 -11.13
N ASP A 296 -11.09 28.30 -11.58
CA ASP A 296 -11.98 27.39 -10.83
C ASP A 296 -13.36 27.96 -10.44
N LEU A 297 -13.79 29.03 -11.10
CA LEU A 297 -15.13 29.63 -11.02
C LEU A 297 -15.87 29.54 -12.35
N PHE A 298 -17.19 29.65 -12.30
CA PHE A 298 -18.06 29.59 -13.49
C PHE A 298 -18.65 30.96 -13.79
N PHE A 299 -18.63 31.34 -15.07
CA PHE A 299 -19.15 32.60 -15.56
C PHE A 299 -20.16 32.34 -16.67
N SER A 300 -21.38 32.83 -16.51
CA SER A 300 -22.40 32.76 -17.54
C SER A 300 -22.31 33.99 -18.43
N SER A 301 -22.15 33.75 -19.73
CA SER A 301 -22.05 34.77 -20.76
C SER A 301 -23.40 34.97 -21.41
N TYR A 302 -23.84 36.23 -21.51
CA TYR A 302 -25.08 36.60 -22.17
C TYR A 302 -24.83 37.68 -23.23
N ILE A 303 -25.59 37.62 -24.33
CA ILE A 303 -25.50 38.57 -25.43
C ILE A 303 -26.75 39.45 -25.50
N SER A 304 -26.57 40.76 -25.71
CA SER A 304 -27.67 41.68 -25.98
C SER A 304 -28.12 41.60 -27.44
N SER A 305 -29.30 42.14 -27.74
CA SER A 305 -29.79 42.30 -29.11
C SER A 305 -28.85 43.11 -30.02
N HIS A 306 -27.94 43.89 -29.44
CA HIS A 306 -26.96 44.72 -30.15
C HIS A 306 -25.57 44.05 -30.24
N GLY A 307 -25.46 42.78 -29.86
CA GLY A 307 -24.22 42.00 -29.97
C GLY A 307 -23.20 42.23 -28.84
N GLN A 308 -23.55 42.97 -27.79
CA GLN A 308 -22.65 43.18 -26.64
C GLN A 308 -22.73 41.98 -25.69
N ILE A 309 -21.56 41.48 -25.26
CA ILE A 309 -21.42 40.33 -24.37
C ILE A 309 -21.27 40.82 -22.93
N TYR A 310 -21.97 40.17 -22.00
CA TYR A 310 -21.93 40.43 -20.57
C TYR A 310 -21.66 39.13 -19.83
N ASN A 311 -20.67 39.16 -18.93
CA ASN A 311 -20.28 37.99 -18.15
C ASN A 311 -20.73 38.17 -16.70
N PHE A 312 -21.32 37.12 -16.15
CA PHE A 312 -21.83 37.10 -14.79
C PHE A 312 -21.23 35.92 -14.04
N LEU A 313 -20.72 36.17 -12.84
CA LEU A 313 -20.26 35.09 -11.96
C LEU A 313 -21.47 34.27 -11.49
N VAL A 314 -21.42 32.96 -11.72
CA VAL A 314 -22.41 32.01 -11.20
C VAL A 314 -22.30 31.96 -9.69
N THR A 315 -23.44 32.08 -9.00
CA THR A 315 -23.50 32.17 -7.54
C THR A 315 -23.48 30.81 -6.86
N ASP A 316 -23.01 30.74 -5.60
CA ASP A 316 -23.08 29.53 -4.77
C ASP A 316 -24.50 28.97 -4.64
N LYS A 317 -25.53 29.84 -4.64
CA LYS A 317 -26.93 29.42 -4.64
C LYS A 317 -27.30 28.65 -5.91
N GLN A 318 -26.88 29.13 -7.08
CA GLN A 318 -27.09 28.43 -8.36
C GLN A 318 -26.33 27.10 -8.38
N ILE A 319 -25.06 27.11 -7.97
CA ILE A 319 -24.25 25.89 -7.86
C ILE A 319 -24.97 24.84 -6.99
N LYS A 320 -25.41 25.22 -5.78
CA LYS A 320 -26.12 24.31 -4.87
C LYS A 320 -27.46 23.87 -5.43
N TYR A 321 -28.21 24.75 -6.08
CA TYR A 321 -29.52 24.44 -6.64
C TYR A 321 -29.42 23.41 -7.79
N TYR A 322 -28.52 23.63 -8.74
CA TYR A 322 -28.37 22.77 -9.91
C TYR A 322 -27.64 21.46 -9.62
N LEU A 323 -26.75 21.42 -8.61
CA LEU A 323 -25.92 20.25 -8.29
C LEU A 323 -26.39 19.44 -7.06
N ALA A 324 -27.47 19.85 -6.38
CA ALA A 324 -27.89 19.28 -5.07
C ALA A 324 -28.04 17.74 -5.04
N ASN A 325 -28.51 17.13 -6.13
CA ASN A 325 -28.90 15.72 -6.15
C ASN A 325 -27.87 14.79 -6.79
N GLN A 326 -26.64 15.26 -7.02
CA GLN A 326 -25.64 14.51 -7.75
C GLN A 326 -24.76 13.64 -6.82
N ASN A 327 -24.48 12.41 -7.26
CA ASN A 327 -23.71 11.44 -6.49
C ASN A 327 -22.19 11.55 -6.76
N PHE A 328 -21.64 12.75 -6.59
CA PHE A 328 -20.21 12.99 -6.82
C PHE A 328 -19.31 12.41 -5.73
N THR A 329 -18.02 12.22 -6.05
CA THR A 329 -16.98 11.87 -5.06
C THR A 329 -16.91 12.89 -3.92
N LYS A 330 -16.37 12.48 -2.77
CA LYS A 330 -16.16 13.36 -1.62
C LYS A 330 -15.36 14.60 -2.00
N SER A 331 -14.28 14.42 -2.77
CA SER A 331 -13.45 15.52 -3.24
C SER A 331 -14.21 16.52 -4.11
N SER A 332 -15.03 16.04 -5.05
CA SER A 332 -15.88 16.90 -5.88
C SER A 332 -16.97 17.60 -5.06
N LYS A 333 -17.57 16.93 -4.06
CA LYS A 333 -18.53 17.55 -3.14
C LYS A 333 -17.89 18.65 -2.28
N GLU A 334 -16.70 18.40 -1.75
CA GLU A 334 -15.93 19.41 -1.00
C GLU A 334 -15.57 20.60 -1.88
N TRP A 335 -15.18 20.35 -3.13
CA TRP A 335 -14.92 21.39 -4.12
C TRP A 335 -16.17 22.25 -4.34
N ILE A 336 -17.33 21.64 -4.57
CA ILE A 336 -18.63 22.34 -4.70
C ILE A 336 -18.96 23.14 -3.44
N ASN A 337 -18.84 22.53 -2.25
CA ASN A 337 -19.18 23.17 -0.98
C ASN A 337 -18.28 24.39 -0.67
N ASN A 338 -17.03 24.35 -1.11
CA ASN A 338 -16.07 25.45 -0.99
C ASN A 338 -16.20 26.51 -2.09
N TYR A 339 -17.18 26.41 -2.99
CA TYR A 339 -17.36 27.37 -4.08
C TYR A 339 -17.62 28.79 -3.56
N LEU A 340 -18.41 28.95 -2.50
CA LEU A 340 -18.67 30.26 -1.89
C LEU A 340 -17.38 30.99 -1.51
N ASN A 341 -16.46 30.33 -0.80
CA ASN A 341 -15.21 30.94 -0.36
C ASN A 341 -14.35 31.39 -1.56
N ARG A 342 -14.22 30.52 -2.57
CA ARG A 342 -13.50 30.83 -3.82
C ARG A 342 -14.12 32.02 -4.57
N SER A 343 -15.45 32.08 -4.59
CA SER A 343 -16.17 33.20 -5.21
C SER A 343 -15.94 34.53 -4.46
N LEU A 344 -15.91 34.50 -3.12
CA LEU A 344 -15.65 35.67 -2.28
C LEU A 344 -14.22 36.18 -2.45
N GLU A 345 -13.23 35.29 -2.43
CA GLU A 345 -11.82 35.63 -2.68
C GLU A 345 -11.64 36.32 -4.04
N TYR A 346 -12.30 35.82 -5.08
CA TYR A 346 -12.29 36.44 -6.40
C TYR A 346 -12.91 37.84 -6.40
N LEU A 347 -14.07 38.01 -5.76
CA LEU A 347 -14.75 39.31 -5.69
C LEU A 347 -13.91 40.35 -4.93
N GLU A 348 -13.28 39.95 -3.82
CA GLU A 348 -12.38 40.81 -3.04
C GLU A 348 -11.14 41.23 -3.86
N LYS A 349 -10.47 40.27 -4.50
CA LYS A 349 -9.30 40.52 -5.35
C LYS A 349 -9.59 41.52 -6.47
N ASN A 350 -10.79 41.45 -7.04
CA ASN A 350 -11.22 42.32 -8.14
C ASN A 350 -11.97 43.59 -7.67
N LYS A 351 -12.06 43.84 -6.36
CA LYS A 351 -12.75 44.99 -5.75
C LYS A 351 -14.21 45.14 -6.19
N ILE A 352 -14.87 44.02 -6.48
CA ILE A 352 -16.26 43.99 -6.92
C ILE A 352 -17.15 44.01 -5.66
N LYS A 353 -17.94 45.08 -5.49
CA LYS A 353 -18.87 45.19 -4.36
C LYS A 353 -20.06 44.24 -4.55
N ASN A 354 -19.97 43.01 -4.04
CA ASN A 354 -21.15 42.15 -3.90
C ASN A 354 -20.98 41.16 -2.74
N LYS A 355 -21.91 41.16 -1.78
CA LYS A 355 -21.88 40.33 -0.56
C LYS A 355 -22.58 38.97 -0.75
N GLY A 356 -22.50 38.37 -1.93
CA GLY A 356 -23.04 37.01 -2.18
C GLY A 356 -24.56 36.88 -2.19
N GLU A 357 -25.32 37.98 -2.20
CA GLU A 357 -26.79 37.95 -2.11
C GLU A 357 -27.52 38.35 -3.40
N ILE A 358 -26.84 39.01 -4.35
CA ILE A 358 -27.44 39.49 -5.61
C ILE A 358 -27.10 38.50 -6.73
N MET A 359 -28.12 37.97 -7.40
CA MET A 359 -27.97 37.14 -8.61
C MET A 359 -27.15 37.86 -9.67
N ASN A 360 -26.23 37.15 -10.32
CA ASN A 360 -25.49 37.59 -11.51
C ASN A 360 -24.71 38.88 -11.27
N VAL A 361 -23.56 38.76 -10.60
CA VAL A 361 -22.62 39.87 -10.40
C VAL A 361 -21.97 40.18 -11.76
N PRO A 362 -22.20 41.36 -12.36
CA PRO A 362 -21.56 41.69 -13.63
C PRO A 362 -20.07 41.86 -13.39
N VAL A 363 -19.28 41.09 -14.14
CA VAL A 363 -17.82 41.17 -14.13
C VAL A 363 -17.43 41.88 -15.42
N SER A 364 -17.09 43.16 -15.32
CA SER A 364 -16.71 43.94 -16.48
C SER A 364 -15.44 43.36 -17.11
N THR A 365 -15.52 42.97 -18.37
CA THR A 365 -14.35 42.76 -19.22
C THR A 365 -13.81 44.13 -19.62
N SER A 366 -12.52 44.34 -19.34
CA SER A 366 -11.72 45.42 -19.90
C SER A 366 -11.78 45.45 -21.42
#